data_AF-A0A317UYZ1-F1
#
_entry.id   AF-A0A317UYZ1-F1
#
_cell.length_a   1.000
_cell.length_b   1.000
_cell.length_c   1.000
_cell.angle_alpha   90.00
_cell.angle_beta   90.00
_cell.angle_gamma   90.00
#
_symmetry.space_group_name_H-M   'P 1'
#
loop_
_entity.id
_entity.type
_entity.pdbx_description
1 polymer ?
#
loop_
_entity_poly.entity_id
_entity_poly.type
_entity_poly.pdbx_seq_one_letter_code
_entity_poly.pdbx_strand_id
1 'polypeptide(L)'
;MDLPTELHLHIASFLPYPDALAMKHTCRHFYGLVYTGVHLKVDWFVARFERKLECPMEKCSFRTDEAFCNKRIRDIMERRRRHLECSQSSGGCLVIEGSTCQKDHVPIWLKKRGRLEKLRSFGYEVFIYGLIFLVVNVLWKVVAR
;
A
#
# COMPACT_ATOMS: atom_id res chain seq x y z
N MET A 1 11.17 -11.67 26.13
CA MET A 1 9.94 -10.96 26.55
C MET A 1 10.26 -10.41 27.92
N ASP A 2 11.01 -9.30 27.92
CA ASP A 2 11.83 -8.94 29.08
C ASP A 2 11.20 -7.79 29.88
N LEU A 3 10.17 -7.16 29.31
CA LEU A 3 9.35 -6.14 29.95
C LEU A 3 8.11 -6.78 30.60
N PRO A 4 7.61 -6.22 31.71
CA PRO A 4 6.30 -6.55 32.26
C PRO A 4 5.16 -6.33 31.27
N THR A 5 4.06 -7.06 31.44
CA THR A 5 2.87 -7.00 30.57
C THR A 5 2.21 -5.62 30.57
N GLU A 6 2.29 -4.91 31.69
CA GLU A 6 1.78 -3.55 31.85
C GLU A 6 2.53 -2.58 30.94
N LEU A 7 3.85 -2.71 30.86
CA LEU A 7 4.67 -1.88 29.97
C LEU A 7 4.39 -2.24 28.51
N HIS A 8 4.19 -3.51 28.20
CA HIS A 8 3.77 -3.93 26.86
C HIS A 8 2.42 -3.31 26.45
N LEU A 9 1.42 -3.29 27.35
CA LEU A 9 0.13 -2.64 27.12
C LEU A 9 0.30 -1.13 26.91
N HIS A 10 1.13 -0.50 27.74
CA HIS A 10 1.38 0.92 27.64
C HIS A 10 2.02 1.28 26.29
N ILE A 11 3.04 0.54 25.85
CA ILE A 11 3.67 0.72 24.53
C ILE A 11 2.64 0.52 23.41
N ALA A 12 1.82 -0.54 23.48
CA ALA A 12 0.80 -0.82 22.48
C ALA A 12 -0.24 0.31 22.34
N SER A 13 -0.52 1.06 23.42
CA SER A 13 -1.47 2.17 23.41
C SER A 13 -1.02 3.37 22.57
N PHE A 14 0.28 3.52 22.32
CA PHE A 14 0.83 4.60 21.49
C PHE A 14 0.93 4.22 20.01
N LEU A 15 0.67 2.96 19.64
CA LEU A 15 0.84 2.50 18.27
C LEU A 15 -0.39 2.80 17.43
N PRO A 16 -0.24 3.39 16.23
CA PRO A 16 -1.34 3.53 15.30
C PRO A 16 -1.75 2.15 14.75
N TYR A 17 -2.98 2.06 14.21
CA TYR A 17 -3.56 0.79 13.77
C TYR A 17 -2.63 -0.14 12.98
N PRO A 18 -1.91 0.31 11.93
CA PRO A 18 -1.06 -0.59 11.17
C PRO A 18 0.09 -1.20 11.97
N ASP A 19 0.63 -0.46 12.95
CA ASP A 19 1.76 -0.89 13.77
C ASP A 19 1.29 -1.77 14.92
N ALA A 20 0.15 -1.43 15.54
CA ALA A 20 -0.52 -2.28 16.52
C ALA A 20 -0.90 -3.63 15.89
N LEU A 21 -1.45 -3.63 14.68
CA LEU A 21 -1.75 -4.87 13.94
C LEU A 21 -0.49 -5.70 13.66
N ALA A 22 0.60 -5.05 13.24
CA ALA A 22 1.87 -5.73 13.05
C ALA A 22 2.37 -6.38 14.35
N MET A 23 2.37 -5.62 15.45
CA MET A 23 2.76 -6.11 16.79
C MET A 23 1.91 -7.30 17.23
N LYS A 24 0.59 -7.22 17.06
CA LYS A 24 -0.35 -8.30 17.36
C LYS A 24 0.00 -9.63 16.66
N HIS A 25 0.50 -9.56 15.43
CA HIS A 25 0.86 -10.74 14.63
C HIS A 25 2.32 -11.21 14.81
N THR A 26 3.12 -10.58 15.67
CA THR A 26 4.51 -11.02 15.91
C THR A 26 4.60 -12.26 16.78
N CYS A 27 3.76 -12.39 17.81
CA CYS A 27 3.78 -13.52 18.73
C CYS A 27 2.43 -13.73 19.42
N ARG A 28 2.25 -14.91 20.04
CA ARG A 28 1.01 -15.29 20.74
C ARG A 28 0.67 -14.37 21.92
N HIS A 29 1.66 -13.88 22.65
CA HIS A 29 1.46 -12.97 23.78
C HIS A 29 0.82 -11.66 23.32
N PHE A 30 1.39 -11.02 22.28
CA PHE A 30 0.83 -9.79 21.73
C PHE A 30 -0.50 -10.02 21.00
N TYR A 31 -0.73 -11.20 20.45
CA TYR A 31 -1.98 -11.53 19.77
C TYR A 31 -3.22 -11.37 20.69
N GLY A 32 -3.09 -11.79 21.95
CA GLY A 32 -4.15 -11.65 22.95
C GLY A 32 -4.15 -10.31 23.69
N LEU A 33 -3.03 -9.58 23.68
CA LEU A 33 -2.84 -8.37 24.46
C LEU A 33 -3.15 -7.09 23.68
N VAL A 34 -2.76 -7.02 22.41
CA VAL A 34 -2.78 -5.79 21.63
C VAL A 34 -4.19 -5.51 21.08
N TYR A 35 -4.70 -4.31 21.39
CA TYR A 35 -5.98 -3.84 20.90
C TYR A 35 -5.89 -3.34 19.45
N THR A 36 -6.75 -3.87 18.57
CA THR A 36 -6.89 -3.45 17.16
C THR A 36 -8.36 -3.20 16.80
N GLY A 37 -9.14 -2.68 17.75
CA GLY A 37 -10.57 -2.45 17.56
C GLY A 37 -10.90 -1.22 16.70
N VAL A 38 -12.19 -0.87 16.68
CA VAL A 38 -12.76 0.14 15.77
C VAL A 38 -12.15 1.52 16.00
N HIS A 39 -11.95 1.94 17.25
CA HIS A 39 -11.42 3.28 17.56
C HIS A 39 -10.07 3.50 16.88
N LEU A 40 -9.15 2.54 17.02
CA LEU A 40 -7.82 2.64 16.42
C LEU A 40 -7.86 2.73 14.89
N LYS A 41 -8.81 2.03 14.25
CA LYS A 41 -9.02 2.08 12.79
C LYS A 41 -9.55 3.44 12.34
N VAL A 42 -10.48 4.01 13.09
CA VAL A 42 -11.06 5.34 12.82
C VAL A 42 -10.00 6.42 13.04
N ASP A 43 -9.28 6.40 14.16
CA ASP A 43 -8.22 7.36 14.47
C ASP A 43 -7.15 7.36 13.39
N TRP A 44 -6.79 6.18 12.87
CA TRP A 44 -5.87 6.05 11.74
C TRP A 44 -6.39 6.71 10.45
N PHE A 45 -7.69 6.62 10.16
CA PHE A 45 -8.28 7.31 9.02
C PHE A 45 -8.33 8.82 9.19
N VAL A 46 -8.70 9.28 10.39
CA VAL A 46 -8.72 10.71 10.71
C VAL A 46 -7.32 11.30 10.53
N ALA A 47 -6.29 10.66 11.10
CA ALA A 47 -4.90 11.09 10.94
C ALA A 47 -4.44 11.11 9.47
N ARG A 48 -4.88 10.16 8.63
CA ARG A 48 -4.61 10.20 7.18
C ARG A 48 -5.30 11.37 6.49
N PHE A 49 -6.55 11.64 6.84
CA PHE A 49 -7.33 12.71 6.26
C PHE A 49 -6.72 14.08 6.57
N GLU A 50 -6.33 14.31 7.83
CA GLU A 50 -5.63 15.52 8.26
C GLU A 50 -4.31 15.74 7.51
N ARG A 51 -3.56 14.66 7.28
CA ARG A 51 -2.30 14.68 6.52
C ARG A 51 -2.49 14.74 5.00
N LYS A 52 -3.73 14.89 4.50
CA LYS A 52 -4.09 14.91 3.07
C LYS A 52 -3.54 13.70 2.31
N LEU A 53 -3.49 12.55 2.96
CA LEU A 53 -3.11 11.27 2.36
C LEU A 53 -4.31 10.61 1.70
N GLU A 54 -4.06 9.60 0.86
CA GLU A 54 -5.10 8.88 0.14
C GLU A 54 -6.00 8.09 1.10
N CYS A 55 -7.27 8.48 1.26
CA CYS A 55 -8.23 7.74 2.08
C CYS A 55 -9.06 6.78 1.21
N PRO A 56 -9.23 5.51 1.63
CA PRO A 56 -10.14 4.59 0.95
C PRO A 56 -11.59 5.02 1.22
N MET A 57 -12.27 5.55 0.20
CA MET A 57 -13.68 5.97 0.27
C MET A 57 -14.66 4.80 0.04
N GLU A 58 -14.15 3.58 -0.14
CA GLU A 58 -14.94 2.37 -0.33
C GLU A 58 -15.54 1.87 0.99
N LYS A 59 -16.60 1.07 0.93
CA LYS A 59 -17.22 0.43 2.10
C LYS A 59 -16.21 -0.49 2.80
N CYS A 60 -15.56 0.02 3.85
CA CYS A 60 -14.68 -0.75 4.71
C CYS A 60 -15.49 -1.31 5.89
N SER A 61 -15.31 -2.59 6.20
CA SER A 61 -15.95 -3.17 7.39
C SER A 61 -15.03 -3.05 8.60
N PHE A 62 -15.56 -2.58 9.72
CA PHE A 62 -14.77 -2.39 10.95
C PHE A 62 -14.82 -3.61 11.90
N ARG A 63 -15.63 -4.64 11.57
CA ARG A 63 -15.93 -5.78 12.45
C ARG A 63 -14.69 -6.60 12.81
N THR A 64 -13.86 -6.94 11.83
CA THR A 64 -12.64 -7.74 12.03
C THR A 64 -11.46 -7.09 11.35
N ASP A 65 -10.24 -7.49 11.72
CA ASP A 65 -9.02 -7.01 11.05
C ASP A 65 -8.93 -7.54 9.61
N GLU A 66 -9.32 -8.81 9.40
CA GLU A 66 -9.34 -9.42 8.07
C GLU A 66 -10.30 -8.69 7.12
N ALA A 67 -11.52 -8.41 7.56
CA ALA A 67 -12.52 -7.74 6.73
C ALA A 67 -12.30 -6.22 6.63
N PHE A 68 -11.41 -5.66 7.48
CA PHE A 68 -10.91 -4.30 7.33
C PHE A 68 -9.77 -4.26 6.31
N CYS A 69 -8.86 -5.23 6.31
CA CYS A 69 -7.69 -5.30 5.43
C CYS A 69 -8.02 -5.70 3.98
N ASN A 70 -8.84 -4.90 3.31
CA ASN A 70 -9.13 -5.00 1.87
C ASN A 70 -7.87 -4.76 1.03
N LYS A 71 -7.90 -5.17 -0.25
CA LYS A 71 -6.79 -5.00 -1.20
C LYS A 71 -6.24 -3.57 -1.18
N ARG A 72 -7.13 -2.57 -1.20
CA ARG A 72 -6.78 -1.15 -1.14
C ARG A 72 -6.04 -0.76 0.14
N ILE A 73 -6.51 -1.22 1.30
CA ILE A 73 -5.89 -0.94 2.60
C ILE A 73 -4.53 -1.63 2.68
N ARG A 74 -4.40 -2.87 2.19
CA ARG A 74 -3.09 -3.54 2.09
C ARG A 74 -2.11 -2.75 1.23
N ASP A 75 -2.55 -2.22 0.09
CA ASP A 75 -1.71 -1.40 -0.78
C ASP A 75 -1.28 -0.09 -0.10
N ILE A 76 -2.18 0.55 0.66
CA ILE A 76 -1.86 1.71 1.51
C ILE A 76 -0.81 1.34 2.56
N MET A 77 -1.01 0.26 3.30
CA MET A 77 -0.07 -0.21 4.33
C MET A 77 1.30 -0.57 3.73
N GLU A 78 1.33 -1.18 2.55
CA GLU A 78 2.57 -1.51 1.84
C GLU A 78 3.32 -0.27 1.36
N ARG A 79 2.60 0.74 0.84
CA ARG A 79 3.20 2.03 0.48
C ARG A 79 3.73 2.77 1.70
N ARG A 80 3.04 2.69 2.83
CA ARG A 80 3.50 3.23 4.13
C ARG A 80 4.79 2.56 4.57
N ARG A 81 4.88 1.22 4.55
CA ARG A 81 6.11 0.47 4.89
C ARG A 81 7.31 0.84 4.02
N ARG A 82 7.05 1.13 2.75
CA ARG A 82 8.08 1.53 1.78
C ARG A 82 8.37 3.03 1.78
N HIS A 83 7.75 3.78 2.70
CA HIS A 83 7.87 5.24 2.80
C HIS A 83 7.57 5.97 1.49
N LEU A 84 6.68 5.42 0.65
CA LEU A 84 6.33 5.99 -0.66
C LEU A 84 5.38 7.20 -0.54
N GLU A 85 4.78 7.41 0.62
CA GLU A 85 3.90 8.54 0.92
C GLU A 85 4.67 9.77 1.43
N CYS A 86 5.98 9.65 1.67
CA CYS A 86 6.80 10.71 2.24
C CYS A 86 7.30 11.68 1.15
N SER A 87 7.15 12.99 1.41
CA SER A 87 7.55 14.05 0.48
C SER A 87 9.07 14.12 0.31
N GLN A 88 9.55 14.62 -0.83
CA GLN A 88 10.98 14.75 -1.12
C GLN A 88 11.64 15.99 -0.49
N SER A 89 10.89 16.84 0.21
CA SER A 89 11.40 18.09 0.80
C SER A 89 11.89 17.92 2.24
N SER A 90 12.73 18.87 2.70
CA SER A 90 13.15 18.98 4.09
C SER A 90 11.92 19.13 4.99
N GLY A 91 11.70 18.15 5.88
CA GLY A 91 10.45 18.02 6.64
C GLY A 91 10.14 16.57 7.04
N GLY A 92 10.86 15.60 6.47
CA GLY A 92 10.84 14.22 6.94
C GLY A 92 9.58 13.45 6.58
N CYS A 93 9.51 12.22 7.08
CA CYS A 93 8.44 11.28 6.75
C CYS A 93 7.19 11.47 7.60
N LEU A 94 6.03 11.52 6.95
CA LEU A 94 4.71 11.57 7.62
C LEU A 94 4.41 10.34 8.51
N VAL A 95 5.24 9.30 8.45
CA VAL A 95 5.10 8.05 9.22
C VAL A 95 5.85 8.11 10.55
N ILE A 96 6.99 8.83 10.60
CA ILE A 96 7.84 8.99 11.78
C ILE A 96 8.25 10.46 11.81
N GLU A 97 7.63 11.24 12.70
CA GLU A 97 7.97 12.65 12.88
C GLU A 97 9.48 12.80 13.16
N GLY A 98 10.14 13.67 12.39
CA GLY A 98 11.53 14.05 12.65
C GLY A 98 12.64 13.28 11.92
N SER A 99 12.36 12.25 11.11
CA SER A 99 13.39 11.57 10.31
C SER A 99 13.22 11.77 8.80
N THR A 100 14.30 12.15 8.11
CA THR A 100 14.33 12.23 6.63
C THR A 100 14.25 10.83 6.04
N CYS A 101 13.16 10.53 5.34
CA CYS A 101 13.10 9.29 4.57
C CYS A 101 14.02 9.38 3.35
N GLN A 102 15.17 8.72 3.44
CA GLN A 102 16.05 8.52 2.30
C GLN A 102 15.37 7.61 1.29
N LYS A 103 15.04 8.17 0.12
CA LYS A 103 14.43 7.45 -1.01
C LYS A 103 15.39 6.44 -1.66
N ASP A 104 16.69 6.50 -1.34
CA ASP A 104 17.74 5.73 -2.02
C ASP A 104 17.78 4.24 -1.64
N HIS A 105 17.03 3.83 -0.62
CA HIS A 105 16.92 2.42 -0.22
C HIS A 105 15.72 1.68 -0.82
N VAL A 106 14.92 2.28 -1.70
CA VAL A 106 13.91 1.51 -2.44
C VAL A 106 14.60 0.84 -3.63
N PRO A 107 14.91 -0.47 -3.55
CA PRO A 107 15.65 -1.14 -4.61
C PRO A 107 14.89 -1.04 -5.94
N ILE A 108 15.65 -0.82 -7.02
CA ILE A 108 15.15 -0.47 -8.35
C ILE A 108 14.14 -1.51 -8.89
N TRP A 109 14.29 -2.79 -8.54
CA TRP A 109 13.37 -3.87 -8.91
C TRP A 109 11.91 -3.61 -8.48
N LEU A 110 11.72 -3.00 -7.32
CA LEU A 110 10.42 -2.66 -6.77
C LEU A 110 9.74 -1.54 -7.56
N LYS A 111 10.55 -0.60 -8.05
CA LYS A 111 10.15 0.49 -8.96
C LYS A 111 9.91 -0.02 -10.39
N LYS A 112 10.59 -1.10 -10.80
CA LYS A 112 10.47 -1.73 -12.11
C LYS A 112 9.17 -2.50 -12.29
N ARG A 113 8.58 -3.09 -11.24
CA ARG A 113 7.36 -3.93 -11.35
C ARG A 113 6.20 -3.18 -12.01
N GLY A 114 5.90 -1.95 -11.58
CA GLY A 114 4.86 -1.12 -12.19
C GLY A 114 5.19 -0.62 -13.60
N ARG A 115 6.48 -0.44 -13.94
CA ARG A 115 6.89 -0.10 -15.32
C ARG A 115 6.81 -1.29 -16.26
N LEU A 116 7.13 -2.48 -15.78
CA LEU A 116 7.11 -3.72 -16.56
C LEU A 116 5.67 -4.11 -16.94
N GLU A 117 4.73 -3.99 -15.99
CA GLU A 117 3.31 -4.19 -16.27
C GLU A 117 2.79 -3.19 -17.31
N LYS A 118 3.20 -1.92 -17.21
CA LYS A 118 2.82 -0.88 -18.17
C LYS A 118 3.44 -1.10 -19.56
N LEU A 119 4.71 -1.51 -19.64
CA LEU A 119 5.39 -1.88 -20.90
C LEU A 119 4.77 -3.12 -21.54
N ARG A 120 4.39 -4.11 -20.74
CA ARG A 120 3.73 -5.33 -21.23
C ARG A 120 2.35 -5.03 -21.82
N SER A 121 1.59 -4.16 -21.17
CA SER A 121 0.31 -3.66 -21.70
C SER A 121 0.50 -2.88 -23.01
N PHE A 122 1.48 -1.98 -23.07
CA PHE A 122 1.79 -1.22 -24.28
C PHE A 122 2.22 -2.11 -25.45
N GLY A 123 3.04 -3.13 -25.19
CA GLY A 123 3.47 -4.10 -26.22
C GLY A 123 2.31 -4.91 -26.79
N TYR A 124 1.34 -5.29 -25.95
CA TYR A 124 0.13 -5.99 -26.40
C TYR A 124 -0.73 -5.13 -27.31
N GLU A 125 -0.90 -3.84 -26.99
CA GLU A 125 -1.68 -2.93 -27.84
C GLU A 125 -1.03 -2.72 -29.21
N VAL A 126 0.28 -2.48 -29.25
CA VAL A 126 1.02 -2.31 -30.52
C VAL A 126 0.92 -3.56 -31.39
N PHE A 127 0.98 -4.76 -30.78
CA PHE A 127 0.83 -6.01 -31.51
C PHE A 127 -0.57 -6.19 -32.12
N ILE A 128 -1.63 -5.81 -31.37
CA ILE A 128 -3.01 -5.83 -31.86
C ILE A 128 -3.18 -4.88 -33.04
N TYR A 129 -2.70 -3.64 -32.93
CA TYR A 129 -2.77 -2.67 -34.03
C TYR A 129 -2.00 -3.13 -35.27
N GLY A 130 -0.83 -3.74 -35.08
CA GLY A 130 -0.03 -4.33 -36.17
C GLY A 130 -0.77 -5.47 -36.89
N LEU A 131 -1.41 -6.37 -36.15
CA LEU A 131 -2.21 -7.46 -36.72
C LEU A 131 -3.40 -6.95 -37.54
N ILE A 132 -4.13 -5.96 -37.01
CA ILE A 132 -5.26 -5.34 -37.71
C ILE A 132 -4.78 -4.72 -39.03
N PHE A 133 -3.69 -3.96 -39.01
CA PHE A 133 -3.13 -3.33 -40.22
C PHE A 133 -2.73 -4.36 -41.28
N LEU A 134 -2.13 -5.47 -40.86
CA LEU A 134 -1.69 -6.55 -41.74
C LEU A 134 -2.90 -7.25 -42.40
N VAL A 135 -3.94 -7.56 -41.61
CA VAL A 135 -5.19 -8.14 -42.13
C VAL A 135 -5.86 -7.20 -43.13
N VAL A 136 -5.96 -5.91 -42.82
CA VAL A 136 -6.53 -4.91 -43.75
C VAL A 136 -5.72 -4.82 -45.04
N ASN A 137 -4.40 -4.84 -44.98
CA ASN A 137 -3.55 -4.83 -46.18
C ASN A 137 -3.71 -6.09 -47.03
N VAL A 138 -3.78 -7.27 -46.40
CA VAL A 138 -4.00 -8.53 -47.11
C VAL A 138 -5.37 -8.55 -47.77
N LEU A 139 -6.42 -8.16 -47.04
CA LEU A 139 -7.78 -8.04 -47.59
C LEU A 139 -7.81 -7.05 -48.76
N TRP A 140 -7.15 -5.90 -48.63
CA TRP A 140 -7.04 -4.93 -49.71
C TRP A 140 -6.38 -5.52 -50.95
N LYS A 141 -5.27 -6.25 -50.79
CA LYS A 141 -4.57 -6.89 -51.91
C LYS A 141 -5.32 -8.06 -52.54
N VAL A 142 -6.20 -8.73 -51.79
CA VAL A 142 -7.03 -9.83 -52.30
C VAL A 142 -8.29 -9.31 -52.99
N VAL A 143 -8.87 -8.21 -52.52
CA VAL A 143 -10.08 -7.60 -53.09
C VAL A 143 -9.76 -6.68 -54.27
N ALA A 144 -8.59 -6.04 -54.29
CA ALA A 144 -8.15 -5.18 -55.41
C ALA A 144 -7.53 -5.98 -56.58
N ARG A 145 -7.70 -7.30 -56.62
CA ARG A 145 -7.22 -8.20 -57.66
C ARG A 145 -8.41 -8.88 -58.33
#